data_AF-A0AA39TB49-F1
#
_entry.id   AF-A0AA39TB49-F1
#
_cell.length_a   1.000
_cell.length_b   1.000
_cell.length_c   1.000
_cell.angle_alpha   90.00
_cell.angle_beta   90.00
_cell.angle_gamma   90.00
#
_symmetry.space_group_name_H-M   'P 1'
#
loop_
_entity.id
_entity.type
_entity.pdbx_description
1 polymer ?
#
loop_
_entity_poly.entity_id
_entity_poly.type
_entity_poly.pdbx_seq_one_letter_code
_entity_poly.pdbx_strand_id
1 'polypeptide(L)'
;MKFYTSWVDTGNRNIIFVTEMFTSGTLRQYRLKLKRVNIRVVKHWCRQILRGLLYLHSHDPLVIHRDLNCDNIFDNGKQGEVKIGDLGLTAILKNSHAAHCVSMFDLLKSMESNFTITY
;
A
#
# COMPACT_ATOMS: atom_id res chain seq x y z
N MET A 1 3.83 -4.34 -1.32
CA MET A 1 3.33 -4.27 -2.71
C MET A 1 4.55 -4.07 -3.58
N LYS A 2 4.79 -4.91 -4.59
CA LYS A 2 5.93 -4.66 -5.50
C LYS A 2 5.58 -3.53 -6.46
N PHE A 3 6.50 -2.59 -6.64
CA PHE A 3 6.46 -1.62 -7.72
C PHE A 3 7.39 -2.10 -8.83
N TYR A 4 6.97 -1.91 -10.08
CA TYR A 4 7.74 -2.37 -11.23
C TYR A 4 8.25 -1.19 -12.05
N THR A 5 7.39 -0.23 -12.37
CA THR A 5 7.77 0.94 -13.18
C THR A 5 6.67 2.01 -13.16
N SER A 6 6.99 3.22 -13.61
CA SER A 6 6.04 4.31 -13.84
C SER A 6 6.49 5.20 -14.98
N TRP A 7 5.55 5.86 -15.66
CA TRP A 7 5.85 6.86 -16.68
C TRP A 7 4.76 7.93 -16.75
N VAL A 8 5.09 9.06 -17.37
CA VAL A 8 4.14 10.14 -17.65
C VAL A 8 3.62 9.98 -19.07
N ASP A 9 2.31 9.85 -19.22
CA ASP A 9 1.62 9.96 -20.49
C ASP A 9 1.24 11.43 -20.71
N THR A 10 2.10 12.14 -21.45
CA THR A 10 1.93 13.57 -21.74
C THR A 10 0.72 13.86 -22.63
N GLY A 11 0.28 12.90 -23.46
CA GLY A 11 -0.86 13.05 -24.34
C GLY A 11 -2.18 13.13 -23.57
N ASN A 12 -2.32 12.30 -22.53
CA ASN A 12 -3.51 12.26 -21.69
C ASN A 12 -3.34 12.98 -20.34
N ARG A 13 -2.18 13.61 -20.08
CA ARG A 13 -1.81 14.23 -18.80
C ARG A 13 -1.96 13.29 -17.61
N ASN A 14 -1.64 12.02 -17.83
CA ASN A 14 -1.74 10.97 -16.81
C ASN A 14 -0.36 10.56 -16.32
N ILE A 15 -0.29 10.12 -15.06
CA ILE A 15 0.86 9.40 -14.52
C ILE A 15 0.44 7.94 -14.36
N ILE A 16 1.19 7.03 -14.98
CA ILE A 16 0.90 5.59 -14.96
C ILE A 16 1.86 4.90 -14.01
N PHE A 17 1.33 4.02 -13.16
CA PHE A 17 2.08 3.19 -12.23
C PHE A 17 1.80 1.71 -12.51
N VAL A 18 2.86 0.90 -12.61
CA VAL A 18 2.77 -0.55 -12.74
C VAL A 18 3.25 -1.18 -11.44
N THR A 19 2.34 -1.92 -10.80
CA THR A 19 2.55 -2.57 -9.51
C THR A 19 2.09 -4.03 -9.56
N GLU A 20 2.38 -4.77 -8.49
CA GLU A 20 1.85 -6.11 -8.25
C GLU A 20 0.32 -6.14 -8.37
N MET A 21 -0.21 -7.07 -9.17
CA MET A 21 -1.64 -7.25 -9.34
C MET A 21 -2.24 -8.08 -8.20
N PHE A 22 -3.33 -7.59 -7.61
CA PHE A 22 -4.10 -8.30 -6.59
C PHE A 22 -5.38 -8.87 -7.19
N THR A 23 -5.36 -10.17 -7.51
CA THR A 23 -6.45 -10.82 -8.25
C THR A 23 -7.69 -11.15 -7.40
N SER A 24 -7.57 -11.16 -6.05
CA SER A 24 -8.68 -11.54 -5.16
C SER A 24 -9.53 -10.37 -4.68
N GLY A 25 -9.17 -9.14 -5.05
CA GLY A 25 -9.94 -7.94 -4.73
C GLY A 25 -9.71 -7.43 -3.30
N THR A 26 -10.60 -6.57 -2.83
CA THR A 26 -10.45 -5.86 -1.55
C THR A 26 -11.13 -6.60 -0.39
N LEU A 27 -10.73 -6.31 0.85
CA LEU A 27 -11.41 -6.85 2.04
C LEU A 27 -12.88 -6.43 2.11
N ARG A 28 -13.24 -5.27 1.58
CA ARG A 28 -14.65 -4.88 1.45
C ARG A 28 -15.39 -5.81 0.51
N GLN A 29 -14.83 -6.10 -0.67
CA GLN A 29 -15.42 -7.06 -1.62
C GLN A 29 -15.51 -8.46 -1.01
N TYR A 30 -14.48 -8.89 -0.27
CA TYR A 30 -14.49 -10.16 0.47
C TYR A 30 -15.66 -10.23 1.45
N ARG A 31 -15.83 -9.20 2.29
CA ARG A 31 -16.94 -9.11 3.26
C ARG A 31 -18.31 -9.13 2.58
N LEU A 32 -18.46 -8.48 1.43
CA LEU A 32 -19.71 -8.48 0.68
C LEU A 32 -20.05 -9.86 0.11
N LYS A 33 -19.04 -10.64 -0.30
CA LYS A 33 -19.23 -12.01 -0.81
C LYS A 33 -19.51 -13.02 0.32
N LEU A 34 -18.92 -12.84 1.50
CA LEU A 34 -19.03 -13.77 2.62
C LEU A 34 -19.80 -13.15 3.79
N LYS A 35 -21.06 -13.56 3.96
CA LYS A 35 -21.97 -13.08 5.03
C LYS A 35 -21.38 -13.18 6.44
N ARG A 36 -20.45 -14.11 6.67
CA ARG A 36 -19.71 -14.26 7.93
C ARG A 36 -18.26 -14.60 7.63
N VAL A 37 -17.34 -13.88 8.28
CA VAL A 37 -15.89 -14.10 8.17
C VAL A 37 -15.39 -14.77 9.45
N ASN A 38 -14.54 -15.79 9.31
CA ASN A 38 -13.96 -16.50 10.45
C ASN A 38 -12.99 -15.58 11.23
N ILE A 39 -13.16 -15.50 12.54
CA ILE A 39 -12.33 -14.66 13.43
C ILE A 39 -10.82 -14.96 13.33
N ARG A 40 -10.43 -16.19 13.03
CA ARG A 40 -9.01 -16.56 12.86
C ARG A 40 -8.41 -15.86 11.64
N VAL A 41 -9.18 -15.74 10.56
CA VAL A 41 -8.79 -15.04 9.33
C VAL A 41 -8.67 -13.54 9.61
N VAL A 42 -9.65 -12.95 10.30
CA VAL A 42 -9.59 -11.54 10.69
C VAL A 42 -8.34 -11.25 11.54
N LYS A 43 -8.05 -12.06 12.55
CA LYS A 43 -6.84 -11.92 13.37
C LYS A 43 -5.56 -12.01 12.54
N HIS A 44 -5.53 -12.89 11.54
CA HIS A 44 -4.40 -13.05 10.65
C HIS A 44 -4.19 -11.78 9.79
N TRP A 45 -5.25 -11.23 9.20
CA TRP A 45 -5.19 -9.98 8.46
C TRP A 45 -4.78 -8.79 9.31
N CYS A 46 -5.36 -8.61 10.50
CA CYS A 46 -4.99 -7.53 11.40
C CYS A 46 -3.49 -7.54 11.72
N ARG A 47 -2.90 -8.73 11.91
CA ARG A 47 -1.45 -8.84 12.17
C ARG A 47 -0.61 -8.39 10.98
N GLN A 48 -1.02 -8.74 9.76
CA GLN A 48 -0.34 -8.31 8.54
C GLN A 48 -0.47 -6.80 8.32
N ILE A 49 -1.67 -6.24 8.52
CA ILE A 49 -1.94 -4.79 8.44
C ILE A 49 -1.08 -4.03 9.44
N LEU A 50 -1.03 -4.47 10.71
CA LEU A 50 -0.21 -3.83 11.74
C LEU A 50 1.29 -3.88 11.40
N ARG A 51 1.77 -4.99 10.82
CA ARG A 51 3.16 -5.10 10.34
C ARG A 51 3.43 -4.13 9.18
N GLY A 52 2.49 -4.01 8.24
CA GLY A 52 2.58 -3.05 7.13
C GLY A 52 2.61 -1.61 7.63
N LEU A 53 1.75 -1.26 8.60
CA LEU A 53 1.75 0.05 9.23
C LEU A 53 3.04 0.33 10.00
N LEU A 54 3.54 -0.65 10.77
CA LEU A 54 4.82 -0.52 11.46
C LEU A 54 5.96 -0.23 10.47
N TYR A 55 5.98 -0.94 9.33
CA TYR A 55 6.95 -0.69 8.27
C TYR A 55 6.86 0.73 7.71
N LEU A 56 5.65 1.23 7.40
CA LEU A 56 5.48 2.61 6.94
C LEU A 56 5.94 3.61 8.01
N HIS A 57 5.54 3.38 9.26
CA HIS A 57 5.81 4.29 10.36
C HIS A 57 7.27 4.25 10.84
N SER A 58 8.04 3.23 10.49
CA SER A 58 9.47 3.13 10.79
C SER A 58 10.36 3.79 9.73
N HIS A 59 9.80 4.32 8.64
CA HIS A 59 10.59 5.10 7.68
C HIS A 59 11.05 6.42 8.30
N ASP A 60 12.25 6.84 7.93
CA ASP A 60 12.71 8.21 8.12
C ASP A 60 13.00 8.81 6.74
N PRO A 61 12.24 9.81 6.29
CA PRO A 61 11.13 10.48 6.98
C PRO A 61 9.85 9.63 7.12
N LEU A 62 9.08 9.88 8.18
CA LEU A 62 7.86 9.13 8.54
C LEU A 62 6.84 9.10 7.41
N VAL A 63 6.35 7.91 7.05
CA VAL A 63 5.31 7.71 6.04
C VAL A 63 3.97 7.44 6.72
N ILE A 64 2.95 8.24 6.41
CA ILE A 64 1.58 8.11 6.95
C ILE A 64 0.61 7.81 5.80
N HIS A 65 -0.07 6.66 5.85
CA HIS A 65 -1.00 6.22 4.80
C HIS A 65 -2.20 7.17 4.59
N ARG A 66 -2.76 7.67 5.70
CA ARG A 66 -3.94 8.57 5.80
C ARG A 66 -5.29 8.05 5.29
N ASP A 67 -5.33 7.02 4.46
CA ASP A 67 -6.61 6.42 4.00
C ASP A 67 -6.68 4.89 4.20
N LEU A 68 -6.38 4.42 5.41
CA LEU A 68 -6.43 3.00 5.72
C LEU A 68 -7.88 2.56 5.98
N ASN A 69 -8.46 1.83 5.04
CA ASN A 69 -9.82 1.28 5.14
C ASN A 69 -9.89 -0.08 4.40
N CYS A 70 -11.03 -0.77 4.46
CA CYS A 70 -11.19 -2.08 3.82
C CYS A 70 -11.29 -2.02 2.27
N ASP A 71 -11.48 -0.85 1.67
CA ASP A 71 -11.40 -0.64 0.23
C ASP A 71 -9.93 -0.63 -0.24
N ASN A 72 -9.01 -0.19 0.63
CA ASN A 72 -7.59 -0.04 0.33
C ASN A 72 -6.72 -1.20 0.87
N ILE A 73 -7.34 -2.29 1.30
CA ILE A 73 -6.64 -3.52 1.69
C ILE A 73 -7.01 -4.63 0.72
N PHE A 74 -6.00 -5.14 0.03
CA PHE A 74 -6.14 -6.10 -1.05
C PHE A 74 -5.76 -7.50 -0.58
N ASP A 75 -6.57 -8.50 -0.93
CA ASP A 75 -6.26 -9.92 -0.78
C ASP A 75 -5.47 -10.38 -2.01
N ASN A 76 -4.33 -11.04 -1.78
CA ASN A 76 -3.48 -11.56 -2.84
C ASN A 76 -3.93 -12.97 -3.32
N GLY A 77 -4.94 -13.58 -2.70
CA GLY A 77 -5.41 -14.94 -3.02
C GLY A 77 -4.44 -16.06 -2.65
N LYS A 78 -3.17 -15.72 -2.38
CA LYS A 78 -2.16 -16.62 -1.84
C LYS A 78 -2.36 -16.72 -0.33
N GLN A 79 -2.82 -17.89 0.13
CA GLN A 79 -2.84 -18.30 1.55
C GLN A 79 -3.35 -17.23 2.55
N GLY A 80 -4.26 -16.33 2.15
CA GLY A 80 -4.81 -15.29 3.02
C GLY A 80 -3.88 -14.11 3.30
N GLU A 81 -2.89 -13.86 2.44
CA GLU A 81 -2.04 -12.67 2.50
C GLU A 81 -2.82 -11.40 2.09
N VAL A 82 -2.69 -10.35 2.90
CA VAL A 82 -3.26 -9.03 2.61
C VAL A 82 -2.16 -7.99 2.45
N LYS A 83 -2.37 -7.04 1.55
CA LYS A 83 -1.47 -5.90 1.35
C LYS A 83 -2.23 -4.59 1.47
N ILE A 84 -1.58 -3.63 2.12
CA ILE A 84 -2.02 -2.24 2.15
C ILE A 84 -1.74 -1.65 0.77
N GLY A 85 -2.77 -1.11 0.13
CA GLY A 85 -2.70 -0.44 -1.16
C GLY A 85 -3.35 0.94 -1.09
N ASP A 86 -3.50 1.58 -2.25
CA ASP A 86 -3.91 2.98 -2.39
C ASP A 86 -3.11 3.97 -1.52
N LEU A 87 -1.89 4.24 -1.98
CA LEU A 87 -1.00 5.23 -1.38
C LEU A 87 -1.25 6.65 -1.95
N GLY A 88 -2.34 6.87 -2.70
CA GLY A 88 -2.60 8.15 -3.37
C GLY A 88 -2.77 9.32 -2.41
N LEU A 89 -3.15 9.04 -1.17
CA LEU A 89 -3.26 10.00 -0.09
C LEU A 89 -2.14 9.88 0.94
N THR A 90 -1.04 9.17 0.67
CA THR A 90 0.06 9.07 1.62
C THR A 90 0.82 10.40 1.78
N ALA A 91 1.30 10.68 2.98
CA ALA A 91 2.15 11.83 3.28
C ALA A 91 3.48 11.41 3.90
N ILE A 92 4.50 12.20 3.61
CA ILE A 92 5.80 12.11 4.28
C ILE A 92 5.90 13.29 5.24
N LEU A 93 6.15 13.01 6.51
CA LEU A 93 6.37 14.03 7.54
C LEU A 93 7.87 14.25 7.72
N LYS A 94 8.35 15.45 7.40
CA LYS A 94 9.72 15.88 7.69
C LYS A 94 9.75 16.66 9.02
N ASN A 95 10.90 16.73 9.68
CA ASN A 95 11.05 17.33 11.03
C ASN A 95 10.54 18.79 11.15
N SER A 96 10.45 19.54 10.05
CA SER A 96 9.62 20.73 9.94
C SER A 96 8.15 20.29 9.83
N HIS A 97 7.34 20.53 10.87
CA HIS A 97 6.00 19.99 11.14
C HIS A 97 4.91 20.10 10.03
N ALA A 98 5.25 20.51 8.82
CA ALA A 98 4.40 20.40 7.64
C ALA A 98 4.44 18.96 7.07
N ALA A 99 3.32 18.25 7.17
CA ALA A 99 3.08 17.06 6.37
C ALA A 99 2.90 17.49 4.91
N HIS A 100 3.79 17.06 4.01
CA HIS A 100 3.57 17.23 2.58
C HIS A 100 2.84 16.01 2.04
N CYS A 101 1.74 16.25 1.30
CA CYS A 101 1.20 15.23 0.40
C CYS A 101 2.30 14.90 -0.61
N VAL A 102 2.66 13.63 -0.70
CA VAL A 102 3.74 13.21 -1.58
C VAL A 102 3.11 12.52 -2.78
N SER A 103 3.64 12.82 -3.97
CA SER A 103 3.27 12.08 -5.17
C SER A 103 3.58 10.60 -4.95
N MET A 104 2.68 9.71 -5.36
CA MET A 104 2.91 8.27 -5.32
C MET A 104 4.25 7.89 -5.97
N PHE A 105 4.72 8.66 -6.96
CA PHE A 105 6.03 8.50 -7.58
C PHE A 105 7.20 8.65 -6.61
N ASP A 106 7.20 9.70 -5.79
CA ASP A 106 8.28 9.99 -4.85
C ASP A 106 8.28 8.99 -3.68
N LEU A 107 7.10 8.54 -3.26
CA LEU A 107 6.94 7.52 -2.23
C LEU A 107 7.44 6.15 -2.70
N LEU A 108 7.11 5.74 -3.93
CA LEU A 108 7.55 4.46 -4.47
C LEU A 108 9.07 4.44 -4.65
N LYS A 109 9.66 5.55 -5.11
CA LYS A 109 11.13 5.71 -5.16
C LYS A 109 11.80 5.66 -3.79
N SER A 110 11.20 6.27 -2.75
CA SER A 110 11.80 6.21 -1.40
C SER A 110 11.75 4.81 -0.79
N MET A 111 10.76 4.00 -1.17
CA MET A 111 10.67 2.59 -0.78
C MET A 111 11.66 1.68 -1.54
N GLU A 112 12.10 2.07 -2.74
CA GLU A 112 13.11 1.34 -3.53
C GLU A 112 14.54 1.51 -3.01
N SER A 113 14.85 2.63 -2.33
CA SER A 113 16.21 2.95 -1.84
C SER A 113 16.83 1.96 -0.83
N ASN A 114 16.08 0.95 -0.37
CA ASN A 114 16.54 -0.10 0.55
C ASN A 114 16.66 -1.49 -0.11
N PHE A 115 16.60 -1.61 -1.44
CA PHE A 115 16.75 -2.88 -2.15
C PHE A 115 17.73 -2.78 -3.31
N THR A 116 19.01 -2.52 -3.00
CA THR A 116 20.12 -2.91 -3.88
C THR A 116 20.75 -4.17 -3.32
N ILE A 117 20.28 -5.33 -3.79
CA ILE A 117 21.09 -6.55 -3.85
C ILE A 117 20.94 -7.08 -5.29
N THR A 118 21.95 -6.75 -6.10
CA THR A 118 22.53 -7.52 -7.21
C THR A 118 22.43 -9.04 -6.92
N TYR A 119 21.98 -9.95 -7.78
CA TYR A 119 21.95 -10.10 -9.24
C TYR A 119 20.66 -10.82 -9.66
#